data_AF-A0A6I7Q6X3-F1
#
_entry.id   AF-A0A6I7Q6X3-F1
#
_cell.length_a   1.000
_cell.length_b   1.000
_cell.length_c   1.000
_cell.angle_alpha   90.00
_cell.angle_beta   90.00
_cell.angle_gamma   90.00
#
_symmetry.space_group_name_H-M   'P 1'
#
loop_
_entity.id
_entity.type
_entity.pdbx_description
1 polymer ?
#
loop_
_entity_poly.entity_id
_entity_poly.type
_entity_poly.pdbx_seq_one_letter_code
_entity_poly.pdbx_strand_id
1 'polypeptide(L)'
;MPYHFFHSATSLAIGATASLLLLAGCGGSPGEDVRVTLCKDIVAVQAGGAVSIQSASAQTRGYQDAIVRVRYDRGGNPGEAICYFPYRAVDDTGQTLADPLSAYGTSPTGVTFDGQPLSGPQLAEAIRQAMLRQGRAAADRARSAVQQAIGR
;
A
#
# COMPACT_ATOMS: atom_id res chain seq x y z
N MET A 1 8.46 -54.63 41.70
CA MET A 1 7.18 -54.59 42.44
C MET A 1 7.46 -53.92 43.80
N PRO A 2 6.64 -52.97 44.33
CA PRO A 2 5.37 -52.49 43.78
C PRO A 2 4.91 -51.02 44.09
N TYR A 3 3.77 -50.68 43.47
CA TYR A 3 2.68 -49.71 43.76
C TYR A 3 2.85 -48.17 43.64
N HIS A 4 2.34 -47.67 42.50
CA HIS A 4 1.39 -46.57 42.30
C HIS A 4 0.96 -45.69 43.49
N PHE A 5 0.95 -44.37 43.26
CA PHE A 5 -0.21 -43.55 43.64
C PHE A 5 -0.56 -42.52 42.57
N PHE A 6 -1.87 -42.45 42.33
CA PHE A 6 -2.62 -41.69 41.36
C PHE A 6 -2.92 -40.29 41.97
N HIS A 7 -2.75 -39.21 41.22
CA HIS A 7 -3.59 -38.03 41.40
C HIS A 7 -3.95 -37.42 40.06
N SER A 8 -5.25 -37.44 39.80
CA SER A 8 -5.96 -36.87 38.68
C SER A 8 -6.50 -35.51 39.12
N ALA A 9 -6.34 -34.46 38.32
CA ALA A 9 -7.36 -33.44 38.05
C ALA A 9 -6.74 -32.30 37.22
N THR A 10 -7.04 -32.21 35.93
CA THR A 10 -8.05 -31.30 35.34
C THR A 10 -7.74 -29.81 35.47
N SER A 11 -7.41 -29.20 34.33
CA SER A 11 -8.12 -28.05 33.75
C SER A 11 -7.25 -26.87 33.32
N LEU A 12 -7.33 -26.64 32.00
CA LEU A 12 -7.46 -25.36 31.32
C LEU A 12 -6.49 -24.23 31.69
N ALA A 13 -5.54 -24.00 30.79
CA ALA A 13 -5.23 -22.65 30.36
C ALA A 13 -5.46 -22.58 28.84
N ILE A 14 -6.72 -22.37 28.46
CA ILE A 14 -7.08 -21.82 27.15
C ILE A 14 -6.59 -20.38 27.15
N GLY A 15 -5.59 -20.08 26.33
CA GLY A 15 -5.00 -18.74 26.27
C GLY A 15 -4.09 -18.55 25.07
N ALA A 16 -4.43 -19.13 23.92
CA ALA A 16 -3.70 -18.88 22.69
C ALA A 16 -4.37 -17.73 21.91
N THR A 17 -3.96 -16.51 22.27
CA THR A 17 -3.72 -15.35 21.38
C THR A 17 -4.08 -15.57 19.91
N ALA A 18 -5.29 -15.20 19.49
CA ALA A 18 -5.68 -15.23 18.08
C ALA A 18 -6.65 -14.10 17.72
N SER A 19 -6.21 -12.84 17.72
CA SER A 19 -7.03 -11.75 17.14
C SER A 19 -6.24 -10.56 16.54
N LEU A 20 -4.93 -10.69 16.29
CA LEU A 20 -4.10 -9.57 15.78
C LEU A 20 -3.87 -9.52 14.26
N LEU A 21 -4.62 -10.27 13.44
CA LEU A 21 -4.29 -10.47 12.01
C LEU A 21 -5.03 -9.59 10.98
N LEU A 22 -5.79 -8.56 11.37
CA LEU A 22 -6.67 -7.85 10.42
C LEU A 22 -6.21 -6.45 9.97
N LEU A 23 -4.99 -6.02 10.27
CA LEU A 23 -4.48 -4.69 9.85
C LEU A 23 -3.48 -4.71 8.70
N ALA A 24 -3.21 -5.86 8.06
CA ALA A 24 -2.37 -5.94 6.84
C ALA A 24 -3.12 -5.49 5.56
N GLY A 25 -3.98 -4.49 5.69
CA GLY A 25 -4.99 -4.10 4.71
C GLY A 25 -4.65 -2.86 3.90
N CYS A 26 -3.44 -2.73 3.36
CA CYS A 26 -3.15 -1.79 2.27
C CYS A 26 -2.20 -2.47 1.27
N GLY A 27 -2.65 -2.60 0.02
CA GLY A 27 -2.13 -3.56 -0.97
C GLY A 27 -0.76 -3.29 -1.58
N GLY A 28 0.16 -2.63 -0.88
CA GLY A 28 1.57 -2.47 -1.24
C GLY A 28 2.47 -3.53 -0.58
N SER A 29 3.78 -3.46 -0.86
CA SER A 29 4.78 -4.19 -0.06
C SER A 29 4.65 -3.78 1.41
N PRO A 30 4.86 -4.69 2.39
CA PRO A 30 4.79 -4.33 3.80
C PRO A 30 5.70 -3.13 4.11
N GLY A 31 5.12 -2.05 4.64
CA GLY A 31 5.84 -0.81 4.97
C GLY A 31 6.02 0.19 3.83
N GLU A 32 5.49 -0.06 2.62
CA GLU A 32 5.48 0.94 1.56
C GLU A 32 4.38 1.99 1.79
N ASP A 33 4.73 3.27 1.64
CA ASP A 33 3.77 4.37 1.77
C ASP A 33 2.67 4.27 0.70
N VAL A 34 1.43 4.57 1.10
CA VAL A 34 0.24 4.47 0.24
C VAL A 34 0.32 5.38 -1.00
N ARG A 35 1.01 6.52 -0.91
CA ARG A 35 1.22 7.48 -2.00
C ARG A 35 2.19 6.92 -3.04
N VAL A 36 3.21 6.20 -2.58
CA VAL A 36 4.15 5.48 -3.46
C VAL A 36 3.43 4.36 -4.19
N THR A 37 2.64 3.56 -3.45
CA THR A 37 1.84 2.47 -4.02
C THR A 37 0.86 3.00 -5.07
N LEU A 38 0.09 4.04 -4.74
CA LEU A 38 -0.88 4.64 -5.65
C LEU A 38 -0.20 5.21 -6.91
N CYS A 39 0.96 5.86 -6.78
CA CYS A 39 1.67 6.40 -7.94
C CYS A 39 2.12 5.29 -8.89
N LYS A 40 2.63 4.16 -8.37
CA LYS A 40 2.96 2.97 -9.19
C LYS A 40 1.73 2.39 -9.88
N ASP A 41 0.59 2.34 -9.21
CA ASP A 41 -0.65 1.86 -9.80
C ASP A 41 -1.14 2.76 -10.94
N ILE A 42 -1.05 4.09 -10.77
CA ILE A 42 -1.31 5.08 -11.82
C ILE A 42 -0.37 4.85 -13.01
N VAL A 43 0.93 4.63 -12.78
CA VAL A 43 1.90 4.32 -13.85
C VAL A 43 1.45 3.10 -14.65
N ALA A 44 1.11 2.01 -13.97
CA ALA A 44 0.71 0.78 -14.64
C ALA A 44 -0.64 0.93 -15.39
N VAL A 45 -1.57 1.78 -14.90
CA VAL A 45 -2.79 2.14 -15.63
C VAL A 45 -2.45 2.92 -16.90
N GLN A 46 -1.63 3.97 -16.80
CA GLN A 46 -1.28 4.83 -17.93
C GLN A 46 -0.42 4.12 -18.98
N ALA A 47 0.43 3.19 -18.53
CA ALA A 47 1.21 2.34 -19.42
C ALA A 47 0.37 1.29 -20.17
N GLY A 48 -0.91 1.13 -19.82
CA GLY A 48 -1.82 0.17 -20.46
C GLY A 48 -1.52 -1.29 -20.12
N GLY A 49 -0.76 -1.58 -19.05
CA GLY A 49 -0.35 -2.94 -18.73
C GLY A 49 0.69 -3.06 -17.63
N ALA A 50 1.26 -4.25 -17.50
CA ALA A 50 2.34 -4.50 -16.57
C ALA A 50 3.60 -3.74 -16.99
N VAL A 51 4.21 -3.02 -16.05
CA VAL A 51 5.50 -2.36 -16.20
C VAL A 51 6.47 -2.90 -15.16
N SER A 52 7.76 -2.91 -15.49
CA SER A 52 8.80 -3.20 -14.51
C SER A 52 9.18 -1.92 -13.78
N ILE A 53 8.87 -1.82 -12.49
CA ILE A 53 9.25 -0.65 -11.68
C ILE A 53 10.75 -0.75 -11.35
N GLN A 54 11.52 0.24 -11.81
CA GLN A 54 12.97 0.30 -11.60
C GLN A 54 13.31 0.99 -10.28
N SER A 55 12.59 2.06 -9.95
CA SER A 55 12.77 2.78 -8.68
C SER A 55 11.53 3.59 -8.34
N ALA A 56 11.27 3.78 -7.05
CA ALA A 56 10.30 4.75 -6.56
C ALA A 56 10.89 5.52 -5.37
N SER A 57 10.71 6.83 -5.36
CA SER A 57 11.21 7.70 -4.29
C SER A 57 10.19 8.79 -3.98
N ALA A 58 10.03 9.12 -2.71
CA ALA A 58 9.21 10.23 -2.25
C ALA A 58 10.09 11.36 -1.69
N GLN A 59 9.72 12.60 -1.97
CA GLN A 59 10.39 13.80 -1.50
C GLN A 59 9.36 14.77 -0.94
N THR A 60 9.67 15.36 0.20
CA THR A 60 8.83 16.37 0.87
C THR A 60 9.53 17.73 0.81
N ARG A 61 8.76 18.81 0.71
CA ARG A 61 9.28 20.19 0.70
C ARG A 61 8.43 21.11 1.56
N GLY A 62 8.34 20.78 2.85
CA GLY A 62 7.54 21.53 3.82
C GLY A 62 6.08 21.65 3.38
N TYR A 63 5.56 22.88 3.33
CA TYR A 63 4.16 23.15 2.95
C TYR A 63 3.83 23.02 1.45
N GLN A 64 4.80 22.65 0.60
CA GLN A 64 4.59 22.34 -0.83
C GLN A 64 4.26 20.88 -1.03
N ASP A 65 3.65 20.50 -2.16
CA ASP A 65 3.34 19.13 -2.52
C ASP A 65 4.49 18.14 -2.26
N ALA A 66 4.17 16.98 -1.69
CA ALA A 66 5.07 15.84 -1.70
C ALA A 66 5.13 15.28 -3.13
N ILE A 67 6.36 14.99 -3.57
CA ILE A 67 6.65 14.51 -4.91
C ILE A 67 7.01 13.05 -4.82
N VAL A 68 6.22 12.18 -5.45
CA VAL A 68 6.57 10.78 -5.66
C VAL A 68 7.02 10.61 -7.10
N ARG A 69 8.27 10.16 -7.28
CA ARG A 69 8.87 9.86 -8.59
C ARG A 69 8.98 8.36 -8.76
N VAL A 70 8.46 7.85 -9.87
CA VAL A 70 8.50 6.44 -10.25
C VAL A 70 9.19 6.31 -11.60
N ARG A 71 10.28 5.55 -11.65
CA ARG A 71 10.95 5.16 -12.89
C ARG A 71 10.56 3.73 -13.23
N TYR A 72 10.23 3.50 -14.48
CA TYR A 72 9.74 2.20 -14.92
C TYR A 72 10.30 1.85 -16.30
N ASP A 73 10.19 0.57 -16.67
CA ASP A 73 10.49 0.06 -17.99
C ASP A 73 9.26 -0.63 -18.58
N ARG A 74 8.98 -0.32 -19.86
CA ARG A 74 7.91 -0.94 -20.65
C ARG A 74 8.53 -1.70 -21.81
N GLY A 75 9.06 -2.89 -21.53
CA GLY A 75 9.62 -3.78 -22.54
C GLY A 75 10.83 -3.18 -23.25
N GLY A 76 11.78 -2.63 -22.48
CA GLY A 76 12.98 -1.95 -22.98
C GLY A 76 12.79 -0.45 -23.25
N ASN A 77 11.60 0.10 -23.01
CA ASN A 77 11.34 1.54 -23.11
C ASN A 77 11.28 2.14 -21.70
N PRO A 78 12.34 2.83 -21.24
CA PRO A 78 12.35 3.47 -19.94
C PRO A 78 11.40 4.68 -19.94
N GLY A 79 10.66 4.84 -18.85
CA GLY A 79 9.73 5.94 -18.62
C GLY A 79 9.81 6.46 -17.18
N GLU A 80 9.13 7.58 -16.97
CA GLU A 80 9.07 8.22 -15.65
C GLU A 80 7.69 8.83 -15.40
N ALA A 81 7.18 8.65 -14.19
CA ALA A 81 6.02 9.38 -13.70
C ALA A 81 6.34 10.15 -12.42
N ILE A 82 5.70 11.31 -12.27
CA ILE A 82 5.79 12.16 -11.09
C ILE A 82 4.37 12.43 -10.60
N CYS A 83 4.07 12.04 -9.37
CA CYS A 83 2.79 12.29 -8.71
C CYS A 83 2.98 13.36 -7.62
N TYR A 84 2.08 14.36 -7.60
CA TYR A 84 2.12 15.48 -6.66
C TYR A 84 1.00 15.33 -5.63
N PHE A 85 1.35 15.23 -4.35
CA PHE A 85 0.42 15.03 -3.25
C PHE A 85 0.34 16.29 -2.40
N PRO A 86 -0.83 16.91 -2.23
CA PRO A 86 -0.96 18.21 -1.58
C PRO A 86 -0.61 18.12 -0.09
N TYR A 87 0.00 19.17 0.46
CA TYR A 87 0.11 19.31 1.92
C TYR A 87 -1.28 19.43 2.54
N ARG A 88 -1.57 18.63 3.57
CA ARG A 88 -2.91 18.52 4.20
C ARG A 88 -2.87 18.41 5.73
N ALA A 89 -1.70 18.48 6.36
CA ALA A 89 -1.64 18.46 7.82
C ALA A 89 -2.41 19.65 8.41
N VAL A 90 -3.33 19.32 9.31
CA VAL A 90 -4.10 20.29 10.10
C VAL A 90 -3.39 20.63 11.41
N ASP A 91 -2.54 19.71 11.91
CA ASP A 91 -1.71 19.86 13.11
C ASP A 91 -0.33 19.19 12.92
N ASP A 92 0.74 19.87 13.35
CA ASP A 92 2.10 19.32 13.42
C ASP A 92 2.24 18.41 14.65
N THR A 93 1.66 17.22 14.57
CA THR A 93 1.75 16.20 15.64
C THR A 93 3.06 15.40 15.54
N GLY A 94 3.45 14.73 16.63
CA GLY A 94 4.64 13.87 16.67
C GLY A 94 4.68 12.74 15.61
N GLN A 95 3.54 12.45 14.95
CA GLN A 95 3.47 11.50 13.85
C GLN A 95 4.26 11.98 12.61
N THR A 96 4.25 13.28 12.29
CA THR A 96 4.99 13.85 11.16
C THR A 96 6.51 13.74 11.34
N LEU A 97 7.00 13.66 12.58
CA LEU A 97 8.42 13.44 12.86
C LEU A 97 8.88 12.01 12.53
N ALA A 98 7.98 11.02 12.69
CA ALA A 98 8.27 9.62 12.39
C ALA A 98 7.95 9.25 10.94
N ASP A 99 6.90 9.83 10.37
CA ASP A 99 6.49 9.66 8.98
C ASP A 99 6.19 11.02 8.34
N PRO A 100 7.18 11.67 7.69
CA PRO A 100 6.98 12.97 7.06
C PRO A 100 5.92 12.97 5.97
N LEU A 101 5.62 11.82 5.35
CA LEU A 101 4.59 11.74 4.31
C LEU A 101 3.18 11.83 4.89
N SER A 102 2.98 11.54 6.19
CA SER A 102 1.68 11.61 6.84
C SER A 102 1.02 13.00 6.75
N ALA A 103 1.82 14.06 6.58
CA ALA A 103 1.35 15.43 6.43
C ALA A 103 0.69 15.73 5.06
N TYR A 104 0.74 14.80 4.11
CA TYR A 104 0.26 14.99 2.75
C TYR A 104 -1.03 14.22 2.46
N GLY A 105 -1.80 14.66 1.46
CA GLY A 105 -2.95 13.91 0.97
C GLY A 105 -2.55 12.52 0.46
N THR A 106 -3.48 11.58 0.47
CA THR A 106 -3.29 10.23 -0.08
C THR A 106 -3.71 10.13 -1.55
N SER A 107 -4.30 11.19 -2.10
CA SER A 107 -4.66 11.31 -3.52
C SER A 107 -3.89 12.47 -4.15
N PRO A 108 -3.31 12.29 -5.35
CA PRO A 108 -2.53 13.34 -5.99
C PRO A 108 -3.42 14.42 -6.62
N THR A 109 -2.94 15.66 -6.60
CA THR A 109 -3.55 16.82 -7.29
C THR A 109 -3.09 16.95 -8.74
N GLY A 110 -1.95 16.35 -9.07
CA GLY A 110 -1.38 16.34 -10.41
C GLY A 110 -0.53 15.11 -10.65
N VAL A 111 -0.39 14.73 -11.92
CA VAL A 111 0.53 13.69 -12.37
C VAL A 111 1.17 14.13 -13.68
N THR A 112 2.49 13.99 -13.77
CA THR A 112 3.24 14.05 -15.02
C THR A 112 3.62 12.62 -15.42
N PHE A 113 3.30 12.20 -16.62
CA PHE A 113 3.59 10.88 -17.16
C PHE A 113 4.42 11.02 -18.44
N ASP A 114 5.64 10.49 -18.44
CA ASP A 114 6.63 10.64 -19.51
C ASP A 114 6.81 12.11 -19.96
N GLY A 115 6.86 13.02 -18.98
CA GLY A 115 7.00 14.46 -19.19
C GLY A 115 5.72 15.19 -19.57
N GLN A 116 4.60 14.50 -19.78
CA GLN A 116 3.31 15.11 -20.12
C GLN A 116 2.37 15.17 -18.91
N PRO A 117 1.84 16.35 -18.54
CA PRO A 117 0.85 16.43 -17.46
C PRO A 117 -0.46 15.75 -17.89
N LEU A 118 -1.04 14.97 -17.00
CA LEU A 118 -2.40 14.44 -17.20
C LEU A 118 -3.41 15.57 -17.03
N SER A 119 -4.37 15.66 -17.94
CA SER A 119 -5.54 16.53 -17.76
C SER A 119 -6.39 16.08 -16.57
N GLY A 120 -7.22 16.98 -16.04
CA GLY A 120 -8.13 16.65 -14.92
C GLY A 120 -8.96 15.38 -15.13
N PRO A 121 -9.64 15.20 -16.28
CA PRO A 121 -10.38 13.97 -16.57
C PRO A 121 -9.49 12.73 -16.66
N GLN A 122 -8.30 12.84 -17.28
CA GLN A 122 -7.35 11.72 -17.36
C GLN A 122 -6.82 11.33 -15.98
N LEU A 123 -6.53 12.30 -15.12
CA LEU A 123 -6.07 12.09 -13.76
C LEU A 123 -7.15 11.39 -12.92
N ALA A 124 -8.39 11.90 -12.96
CA ALA A 124 -9.50 11.31 -12.22
C ALA A 124 -9.76 9.86 -12.62
N GLU A 125 -9.71 9.57 -13.92
CA GLU A 125 -9.86 8.20 -14.42
C GLU A 125 -8.69 7.31 -14.00
N ALA A 126 -7.46 7.82 -14.04
CA ALA A 126 -6.28 7.08 -13.62
C ALA A 126 -6.34 6.69 -12.13
N ILE A 127 -6.73 7.64 -11.27
CA ILE A 127 -6.91 7.41 -9.83
C ILE A 127 -8.03 6.37 -9.62
N ARG A 128 -9.17 6.52 -10.31
CA ARG A 128 -10.28 5.57 -10.20
C ARG A 128 -9.86 4.15 -10.56
N GLN A 129 -9.16 3.99 -11.68
CA GLN A 129 -8.66 2.68 -12.12
C GLN A 129 -7.61 2.11 -11.17
N ALA A 130 -6.70 2.93 -10.64
CA ALA A 130 -5.73 2.53 -9.65
C ALA A 130 -6.40 2.02 -8.36
N MET A 131 -7.38 2.77 -7.83
CA MET A 131 -8.15 2.35 -6.66
C MET A 131 -8.93 1.05 -6.89
N LEU A 132 -9.53 0.89 -8.07
CA LEU A 132 -10.23 -0.36 -8.44
C LEU A 132 -9.27 -1.56 -8.47
N ARG A 133 -8.03 -1.38 -8.95
CA ARG A 133 -7.00 -2.43 -8.93
C ARG A 133 -6.61 -2.80 -7.51
N GLN A 134 -6.41 -1.82 -6.63
CA GLN A 134 -6.12 -2.07 -5.21
C GLN A 134 -7.25 -2.84 -4.51
N GLY A 135 -8.51 -2.46 -4.77
CA GLY A 135 -9.68 -3.15 -4.22
C GLY A 135 -9.80 -4.60 -4.69
N ARG A 136 -9.56 -4.88 -5.98
CA ARG A 136 -9.53 -6.26 -6.52
C ARG A 136 -8.43 -7.09 -5.89
N ALA A 137 -7.21 -6.55 -5.81
CA ALA A 137 -6.08 -7.25 -5.20
C ALA A 137 -6.34 -7.58 -3.72
N ALA A 138 -6.99 -6.69 -2.97
CA ALA A 138 -7.38 -6.95 -1.59
C ALA A 138 -8.41 -8.09 -1.49
N ALA A 139 -9.44 -8.09 -2.35
CA ALA A 139 -10.45 -9.15 -2.39
C ALA A 139 -9.84 -10.52 -2.75
N ASP A 140 -8.92 -10.56 -3.71
CA ASP A 140 -8.26 -11.79 -4.13
C ASP A 140 -7.39 -12.38 -3.02
N ARG A 141 -6.61 -11.54 -2.30
CA ARG A 141 -5.83 -11.99 -1.13
C ARG A 141 -6.73 -12.55 -0.02
N ALA A 142 -7.86 -11.90 0.26
CA ALA A 142 -8.81 -12.37 1.26
C ALA A 142 -9.37 -13.76 0.89
N ARG A 143 -9.73 -13.96 -0.38
CA ARG A 143 -10.19 -15.27 -0.89
C ARG A 143 -9.11 -16.34 -0.74
N SER A 144 -7.87 -16.06 -1.12
CA SER A 144 -6.76 -17.01 -0.99
C SER A 144 -6.48 -17.37 0.47
N ALA A 145 -6.55 -16.41 1.40
CA ALA A 145 -6.37 -16.67 2.83
C ALA A 145 -7.47 -17.59 3.39
N VAL A 146 -8.72 -17.38 2.99
CA VAL A 146 -9.85 -18.24 3.38
C VAL A 146 -9.68 -19.66 2.81
N GLN A 147 -9.29 -19.79 1.54
CA GLN A 147 -9.01 -21.10 0.93
C GLN A 147 -7.88 -21.86 1.64
N GLN A 148 -6.81 -21.17 2.03
CA GLN A 148 -5.70 -21.77 2.78
C GLN A 148 -6.11 -22.20 4.20
N ALA A 149 -7.04 -21.46 4.84
CA ALA A 149 -7.53 -21.78 6.17
C ALA A 149 -8.53 -22.95 6.19
N ILE A 150 -9.35 -23.10 5.13
CA ILE A 150 -10.36 -24.16 5.01
C ILE A 150 -9.76 -25.44 4.39
N GLY A 151 -8.72 -25.33 3.56
CA GLY A 151 -8.03 -26.46 2.95
C GLY A 151 -7.04 -27.19 3.87
N ARG A 152 -7.09 -26.94 5.18
CA ARG A 152 -6.30 -27.62 6.21
C ARG A 152 -7.18 -28.51 7.08
#